data_AF-A0A3D4TB35-F1
#
_entry.id   AF-A0A3D4TB35-F1
#
_cell.length_a   1.000
_cell.length_b   1.000
_cell.length_c   1.000
_cell.angle_alpha   90.00
_cell.angle_beta   90.00
_cell.angle_gamma   90.00
#
_symmetry.space_group_name_H-M   'P 1'
#
loop_
_entity.id
_entity.type
_entity.pdbx_description
1 polymer ?
#
loop_
_entity_poly.entity_id
_entity_poly.type
_entity_poly.pdbx_seq_one_letter_code
_entity_poly.pdbx_strand_id
1 'polypeptide(L)'
;EMYLPDGTHPKTDYALGWESRNYHGKQVFSHGGAYAGFLSMMGFVPELQLGFVVLTNSDAHELGEALRWQIIDAAMGRPFVNYAVNIQQYLAAGAAAAEKEKRLINDTVAMHLPTSVP
;
A
#
# COMPACT_ATOMS: atom_id res chain seq x y z
N GLU A 1 -0.27 -0.98 -0.08
CA GLU A 1 -1.24 -0.57 0.96
C GLU A 1 -1.61 0.90 0.77
N MET A 2 -2.87 1.29 1.05
CA MET A 2 -3.21 2.72 1.14
C MET A 2 -2.56 3.35 2.37
N TYR A 3 -1.79 4.40 2.14
CA TYR A 3 -1.31 5.27 3.19
C TYR A 3 -2.24 6.46 3.29
N LEU A 4 -3.17 6.43 4.25
CA LEU A 4 -4.03 7.57 4.51
C LEU A 4 -3.20 8.72 5.10
N PRO A 5 -3.55 9.99 4.81
CA PRO A 5 -2.84 11.16 5.35
C PRO A 5 -2.82 11.23 6.88
N ASP A 6 -3.75 10.55 7.55
CA ASP A 6 -3.84 10.46 9.01
C ASP A 6 -2.98 9.34 9.62
N GLY A 7 -2.21 8.61 8.80
CA GLY A 7 -1.35 7.52 9.24
C GLY A 7 -2.12 6.24 9.62
N THR A 8 -3.44 6.21 9.43
CA THR A 8 -4.23 4.99 9.65
C THR A 8 -4.13 4.06 8.44
N HIS A 9 -3.96 2.77 8.72
CA HIS A 9 -4.06 1.73 7.70
C HIS A 9 -5.46 1.14 7.81
N PRO A 10 -6.37 1.41 6.86
CA PRO A 10 -7.67 0.77 6.86
C PRO A 10 -7.48 -0.73 6.85
N LYS A 11 -8.19 -1.43 7.74
CA LYS A 11 -8.17 -2.88 7.79
C LYS A 11 -8.46 -3.43 6.39
N THR A 12 -7.58 -4.31 5.94
CA THR A 12 -7.75 -5.03 4.67
C THR A 12 -8.14 -6.45 4.99
N ASP A 13 -9.25 -6.90 4.42
CA ASP A 13 -9.68 -8.28 4.46
C ASP A 13 -9.37 -8.93 3.09
N TYR A 14 -9.49 -10.25 3.00
CA TYR A 14 -9.23 -10.99 1.77
C TYR A 14 -10.42 -11.91 1.44
N ALA A 15 -10.89 -11.86 0.19
CA ALA A 15 -12.11 -12.51 -0.26
C ALA A 15 -11.85 -13.26 -1.58
N LEU A 16 -11.55 -14.56 -1.49
CA LEU A 16 -11.40 -15.47 -2.64
C LEU A 16 -10.47 -14.95 -3.75
N GLY A 17 -9.29 -14.43 -3.38
CA GLY A 17 -8.33 -13.87 -4.33
C GLY A 17 -8.40 -12.35 -4.48
N TRP A 18 -9.28 -11.67 -3.75
CA TRP A 18 -9.40 -10.21 -3.78
C TRP A 18 -9.06 -9.59 -2.44
N GLU A 19 -8.23 -8.56 -2.43
CA GLU A 19 -8.16 -7.64 -1.32
C GLU A 19 -9.48 -6.87 -1.24
N SER A 20 -10.02 -6.76 -0.02
CA SER A 20 -11.30 -6.15 0.25
C SER A 20 -11.11 -5.07 1.31
N ARG A 21 -11.55 -3.84 1.02
CA ARG A 21 -11.36 -2.70 1.91
C ARG A 21 -12.56 -1.76 1.87
N ASN A 22 -13.04 -1.34 3.04
CA ASN A 22 -13.95 -0.20 3.12
C ASN A 22 -13.16 1.10 2.98
N TYR A 23 -13.50 1.89 1.98
CA TYR A 23 -12.89 3.18 1.72
C TYR A 23 -13.98 4.25 1.57
N HIS A 24 -14.04 5.19 2.52
CA HIS A 24 -15.08 6.23 2.60
C HIS A 24 -16.51 5.69 2.46
N GLY A 25 -16.80 4.55 3.09
CA GLY A 25 -18.12 3.93 3.06
C GLY A 25 -18.44 3.18 1.77
N LYS A 26 -17.45 2.97 0.89
CA LYS A 26 -17.56 2.17 -0.33
C LYS A 26 -16.71 0.91 -0.22
N GLN A 27 -17.23 -0.22 -0.67
CA GLN A 27 -16.47 -1.45 -0.69
C GLN A 27 -15.59 -1.52 -1.93
N VAL A 28 -14.27 -1.50 -1.74
CA VAL A 28 -13.28 -1.63 -2.80
C VAL A 28 -12.75 -3.05 -2.82
N PHE A 29 -12.76 -3.66 -4.01
CA PHE A 29 -12.08 -4.93 -4.26
C PHE A 29 -10.91 -4.69 -5.20
N SER A 30 -9.72 -5.20 -4.86
CA SER A 30 -8.54 -5.08 -5.71
C SER A 30 -7.63 -6.29 -5.67
N HIS A 31 -6.81 -6.44 -6.70
CA HIS A 31 -5.76 -7.45 -6.75
C HIS A 31 -4.54 -6.88 -7.48
N GLY A 32 -3.37 -6.98 -6.85
CA GLY A 32 -2.08 -6.70 -7.48
C GLY A 32 -1.48 -7.94 -8.14
N GLY A 33 -0.75 -7.74 -9.24
CA GLY A 33 0.07 -8.78 -9.87
C GLY A 33 1.47 -8.26 -10.07
N ALA A 34 2.46 -9.12 -9.86
CA ALA A 34 3.86 -8.77 -10.03
C ALA A 34 4.62 -9.89 -10.73
N TYR A 35 5.35 -9.51 -11.77
CA TYR A 35 6.35 -10.33 -12.45
C TYR A 35 7.55 -9.44 -12.79
N ALA A 36 8.70 -10.03 -13.10
CA ALA A 36 9.92 -9.28 -13.37
C ALA A 36 9.69 -8.24 -14.49
N GLY A 37 9.79 -6.94 -14.14
CA GLY A 37 9.59 -5.83 -15.07
C GLY A 37 8.13 -5.49 -15.36
N PHE A 38 7.15 -6.13 -14.70
CA PHE A 38 5.73 -5.90 -14.94
C PHE A 38 4.91 -5.91 -13.66
N LEU A 39 4.14 -4.86 -13.45
CA LEU A 39 3.16 -4.80 -12.37
C LEU A 39 1.76 -4.52 -12.93
N SER A 40 0.78 -5.13 -12.29
CA SER A 40 -0.64 -4.90 -12.57
C SER A 40 -1.37 -4.56 -11.29
N MET A 41 -2.29 -3.62 -11.35
CA MET A 41 -3.22 -3.31 -10.28
C MET A 41 -4.62 -3.22 -10.87
N MET A 42 -5.52 -4.08 -10.42
CA MET A 42 -6.90 -4.09 -10.91
C MET A 42 -7.87 -4.11 -9.75
N GLY A 43 -9.10 -3.67 -10.02
CA GLY A 43 -10.13 -3.68 -9.01
C GLY A 43 -11.44 -3.08 -9.48
N PHE A 44 -12.42 -3.10 -8.59
CA PHE A 44 -13.75 -2.57 -8.84
C PHE A 44 -14.41 -2.10 -7.54
N VAL A 45 -15.35 -1.16 -7.70
CA VAL A 45 -16.18 -0.59 -6.62
C VAL A 45 -17.63 -0.71 -7.04
N PRO A 46 -18.37 -1.74 -6.58
CA PRO A 46 -19.72 -2.04 -7.06
C PRO A 46 -20.70 -0.87 -6.94
N GLU A 47 -20.66 -0.16 -5.80
CA GLU A 47 -21.55 0.97 -5.49
C GLU A 47 -21.29 2.20 -6.35
N LEU A 48 -20.16 2.25 -7.06
CA LEU A 48 -19.81 3.31 -8.02
C LEU A 48 -19.95 2.84 -9.47
N GLN A 49 -20.31 1.57 -9.71
CA GLN A 49 -20.26 0.93 -11.03
C GLN A 49 -18.90 1.14 -11.72
N LEU A 50 -17.82 1.12 -10.92
CA LEU A 50 -16.47 1.43 -11.35
C LEU A 50 -15.64 0.16 -11.42
N GLY A 51 -14.93 -0.04 -12.53
CA GLY A 51 -13.83 -1.00 -12.66
C GLY A 51 -12.59 -0.29 -13.20
N PHE A 52 -11.41 -0.72 -12.78
CA PHE A 52 -10.15 -0.17 -13.25
C PHE A 52 -9.08 -1.24 -13.38
N VAL A 53 -8.14 -1.00 -14.30
CA VAL A 53 -6.92 -1.78 -14.48
C VAL A 53 -5.78 -0.82 -14.79
N VAL A 54 -4.67 -0.97 -14.09
CA VAL A 54 -3.41 -0.26 -14.30
C VAL A 54 -2.35 -1.31 -14.59
N LEU A 55 -1.65 -1.14 -15.71
CA LEU A 55 -0.57 -2.03 -16.14
C LEU A 55 0.70 -1.19 -16.33
N THR A 56 1.81 -1.66 -15.79
CA THR A 56 3.11 -1.01 -15.94
C THR A 56 4.14 -2.02 -16.41
N ASN A 57 5.07 -1.57 -17.25
CA ASN A 57 6.28 -2.28 -17.66
C ASN A 57 7.48 -1.78 -16.85
N SER A 58 7.30 -1.66 -15.54
CA SER A 58 8.33 -1.25 -14.58
C SER A 58 8.04 -1.88 -13.23
N ASP A 59 9.08 -2.03 -12.41
CA ASP A 59 8.98 -2.49 -11.03
C ASP A 59 8.58 -1.35 -10.05
N ALA A 60 7.94 -0.29 -10.55
CA ALA A 60 7.49 0.84 -9.73
C ALA A 60 6.14 0.53 -9.07
N HIS A 61 6.17 -0.10 -7.91
CA HIS A 61 4.98 -0.53 -7.15
C HIS A 61 4.06 0.63 -6.74
N GLU A 62 4.62 1.81 -6.52
CA GLU A 62 3.93 2.97 -6.01
C GLU A 62 2.95 3.56 -7.02
N LEU A 63 3.24 3.42 -8.32
CA LEU A 63 2.43 4.03 -9.37
C LEU A 63 1.04 3.38 -9.44
N GLY A 64 0.99 2.04 -9.41
CA GLY A 64 -0.28 1.30 -9.42
C GLY A 64 -1.14 1.62 -8.19
N GLU A 65 -0.52 1.71 -7.02
CA GLU A 65 -1.19 2.07 -5.77
C GLU A 65 -1.72 3.52 -5.80
N ALA A 66 -0.91 4.48 -6.26
CA ALA A 66 -1.30 5.88 -6.34
C ALA A 66 -2.49 6.07 -7.30
N LEU A 67 -2.41 5.45 -8.49
CA LEU A 67 -3.44 5.56 -9.52
C LEU A 67 -4.75 4.90 -9.07
N ARG A 68 -4.70 3.75 -8.38
CA ARG A 68 -5.92 3.14 -7.82
C ARG A 68 -6.71 4.14 -6.98
N TRP A 69 -6.05 4.79 -6.01
CA TRP A 69 -6.73 5.74 -5.12
C TRP A 69 -7.14 7.02 -5.84
N GLN A 70 -6.31 7.51 -6.77
CA GLN A 70 -6.63 8.66 -7.58
C GLN A 70 -7.91 8.45 -8.41
N ILE A 71 -8.04 7.29 -9.05
CA ILE A 71 -9.20 6.93 -9.87
C ILE A 71 -10.45 6.80 -9.00
N ILE A 72 -10.35 6.12 -7.87
CA ILE A 72 -11.47 5.91 -6.94
C ILE A 72 -11.96 7.25 -6.37
N ASP A 73 -11.06 8.13 -5.94
CA ASP A 73 -11.43 9.46 -5.43
C ASP A 73 -12.07 10.34 -6.50
N ALA A 74 -11.52 10.31 -7.73
CA ALA A 74 -12.10 11.04 -8.85
C ALA A 74 -13.53 10.54 -9.17
N ALA A 75 -13.76 9.23 -9.15
CA ALA A 75 -15.09 8.66 -9.35
C ALA A 75 -16.08 9.00 -8.23
N MET A 76 -15.58 9.28 -7.01
CA MET A 76 -16.38 9.77 -5.89
C MET A 76 -16.57 11.29 -5.87
N GLY A 77 -15.97 12.03 -6.82
CA GLY A 77 -16.03 13.50 -6.86
C GLY A 77 -15.30 14.18 -5.68
N ARG A 78 -14.28 13.53 -5.13
CA ARG A 78 -13.53 14.03 -3.98
C ARG A 78 -12.48 15.07 -4.40
N PRO A 79 -12.07 15.97 -3.48
CA PRO A 79 -10.96 16.88 -3.73
C PRO A 79 -9.69 16.12 -4.14
N PHE A 80 -8.93 16.71 -5.06
CA PHE A 80 -7.69 16.12 -5.53
C PHE A 80 -6.68 15.93 -4.38
N VAL A 81 -6.17 14.71 -4.25
CA VAL A 81 -5.06 14.35 -3.36
C VAL A 81 -3.93 13.81 -4.22
N ASN A 82 -2.71 14.30 -4.02
CA ASN A 82 -1.54 13.78 -4.74
C ASN A 82 -0.99 12.54 -4.03
N TYR A 83 -1.54 11.37 -4.37
CA TYR A 83 -1.15 10.11 -3.74
C TYR A 83 0.32 9.73 -3.98
N ALA A 84 0.90 10.11 -5.12
CA ALA A 84 2.31 9.82 -5.41
C ALA A 84 3.25 10.49 -4.40
N VAL A 85 2.99 11.76 -4.07
CA VAL A 85 3.77 12.50 -3.06
C VAL A 85 3.57 11.89 -1.67
N ASN A 86 2.33 11.55 -1.30
CA ASN A 86 2.04 10.94 -0.01
C ASN A 86 2.78 9.61 0.17
N ILE A 87 2.77 8.76 -0.86
CA ILE A 87 3.49 7.48 -0.85
C ILE A 87 5.00 7.72 -0.71
N GLN A 88 5.58 8.65 -1.46
CA GLN A 88 7.01 8.98 -1.36
C GLN A 88 7.40 9.46 0.04
N GLN A 89 6.61 10.35 0.64
CA GLN A 89 6.86 10.84 2.00
C GLN A 89 6.79 9.72 3.03
N TYR A 90 5.80 8.82 2.90
CA TYR A 90 5.67 7.66 3.77
C TYR A 90 6.87 6.72 3.66
N LEU A 91 7.28 6.37 2.43
CA LEU A 91 8.43 5.49 2.20
C LEU A 91 9.73 6.06 2.77
N ALA A 92 9.94 7.38 2.63
CA ALA A 92 11.09 8.06 3.20
C ALA A 92 11.10 8.00 4.74
N ALA A 93 9.94 8.20 5.39
CA ALA A 93 9.80 8.09 6.83
C ALA A 93 10.02 6.64 7.32
N GLY A 94 9.47 5.66 6.60
CA GLY A 94 9.64 4.24 6.89
C GLY A 94 11.11 3.80 6.78
N ALA A 95 11.83 4.26 5.77
CA ALA A 95 13.26 3.95 5.60
C ALA A 95 14.10 4.46 6.77
N ALA A 96 13.83 5.68 7.26
CA ALA A 96 14.53 6.23 8.43
C ALA A 96 14.25 5.42 9.71
N ALA A 97 13.01 4.98 9.90
CA ALA A 97 12.62 4.12 11.03
C ALA A 97 13.29 2.73 10.93
N ALA A 98 13.28 2.12 9.75
CA ALA A 98 13.89 0.82 9.50
C ALA A 98 15.41 0.86 9.73
N GLU A 99 16.09 1.94 9.33
CA GLU A 99 17.54 2.08 9.61
C GLU A 99 17.82 2.22 11.11
N LYS A 100 16.97 2.91 11.86
CA LYS A 100 17.08 2.97 13.32
C LYS A 100 16.87 1.58 13.94
N GLU A 101 15.87 0.84 13.47
CA GLU A 101 15.59 -0.52 13.95
C GLU A 101 16.74 -1.49 13.62
N LYS A 102 17.26 -1.48 12.39
CA LYS A 102 18.42 -2.28 12.01
C LYS A 102 19.63 -2.02 12.91
N ARG A 103 19.88 -0.75 13.27
CA ARG A 103 20.96 -0.39 14.21
C ARG A 103 20.72 -1.04 15.57
N LEU A 104 19.51 -0.93 16.12
CA LEU A 104 19.16 -1.56 17.40
C LEU A 104 19.31 -3.09 17.35
N ILE A 105 18.90 -3.73 16.25
CA ILE A 105 19.07 -5.17 16.05
C ILE A 105 20.56 -5.52 16.02
N ASN A 106 21.37 -4.79 15.25
CA ASN A 106 22.80 -5.02 15.15
C ASN A 106 23.52 -4.81 16.49
N ASP A 107 23.14 -3.78 17.25
CA ASP A 107 23.65 -3.53 18.60
C ASP A 107 23.27 -4.69 19.54
N THR A 108 22.05 -5.22 19.41
CA THR A 108 21.58 -6.38 20.19
C THR A 108 22.36 -7.65 19.87
N VAL A 109 22.64 -7.91 18.58
CA VAL A 109 23.48 -9.03 18.15
C VAL A 109 24.90 -8.88 18.71
N ALA A 110 25.47 -7.66 18.70
CA ALA A 110 26.80 -7.40 19.25
C ALA A 110 26.90 -7.64 20.77
N MET A 111 25.79 -7.54 21.51
CA MET A 111 25.75 -7.83 22.95
C MET A 111 25.84 -9.33 23.28
N HIS A 112 25.75 -10.24 22.30
CA HIS A 112 25.79 -11.70 22.52
C HIS A 112 24.83 -12.17 23.63
N LEU A 113 23.62 -11.60 23.66
CA LEU A 113 22.63 -11.93 24.68
C LEU A 113 22.26 -13.42 24.58
N PRO A 114 22.19 -14.14 25.72
CA PRO A 114 21.78 -15.54 25.72
C PRO A 114 20.34 -15.66 25.24
N THR A 115 20.07 -16.63 24.36
CA THR A 115 18.72 -16.92 23.90
C THR A 115 17.88 -17.50 25.02
N SER A 116 16.60 -17.11 25.10
CA SER A 116 15.66 -17.60 26.11
C SER A 116 15.12 -19.01 25.83
N VAL A 117 15.57 -19.65 24.76
CA VAL A 117 15.18 -20.99 24.35
C VAL A 117 16.26 -21.98 24.82
N PRO A 118 15.90 -23.09 25.49
CA PRO A 118 16.88 -24.11 25.92
C PRO A 118 17.59 -24.80 24.77
#